data_AF-A0A2C9JEK8-F1
#
_entry.id   AF-A0A2C9JEK8-F1
#
_cell.length_a   1.000
_cell.length_b   1.000
_cell.length_c   1.000
_cell.angle_alpha   90.00
_cell.angle_beta   90.00
_cell.angle_gamma   90.00
#
_symmetry.space_group_name_H-M   'P 1'
#
loop_
_entity.id
_entity.type
_entity.pdbx_description
1 polymer ?
#
loop_
_entity_poly.entity_id
_entity_poly.type
_entity_poly.pdbx_seq_one_letter_code
_entity_poly.pdbx_strand_id
1 'polypeptide(L)'
;MAWNGIMLMAQCCGVNSVNDFSKNYTYTEKSDPSIVMQPIQLYVPPACCRRAYFVRGNAEYGLQQLIQCAKEKPGGDNAARINTKGCYGEVFKEINKNHGPAIMGLLLFIIIWEMLQIVLGVLVKFTPPPKEERKSAVEQRLSTIPRDSVVQPKVKKFVPYSKVSTFAHPELNRIKSTEIW
;
A
#
# COMPACT_ATOMS: atom_id res chain seq x y z
N MET A 1 4.38 19.35 -1.30
CA MET A 1 5.61 19.12 -2.11
C MET A 1 5.49 17.98 -3.12
N ALA A 2 4.62 16.97 -2.93
CA ALA A 2 4.47 15.84 -3.87
C ALA A 2 4.16 16.25 -5.33
N TRP A 3 3.32 17.27 -5.53
CA TRP A 3 2.93 17.76 -6.85
C TRP A 3 4.09 18.25 -7.72
N ASN A 4 5.12 18.89 -7.13
CA ASN A 4 6.26 19.39 -7.89
C ASN A 4 7.05 18.24 -8.53
N GLY A 5 7.21 17.12 -7.81
CA GLY A 5 7.89 15.93 -8.33
C GLY A 5 7.13 15.31 -9.51
N ILE A 6 5.80 15.22 -9.39
CA ILE A 6 4.93 14.70 -10.46
C ILE A 6 5.03 15.59 -11.71
N MET A 7 4.92 16.91 -11.55
CA MET A 7 4.99 17.87 -12.66
C MET A 7 6.34 17.79 -13.40
N LEU A 8 7.45 17.67 -12.65
CA LEU A 8 8.79 17.55 -13.21
C LEU A 8 9.02 16.19 -13.89
N MET A 9 8.55 15.10 -13.28
CA MET A 9 8.73 13.74 -13.81
C MET A 9 7.91 13.52 -15.07
N ALA A 10 6.61 13.84 -15.04
CA ALA A 10 5.68 13.60 -16.13
C ALA A 10 5.58 14.77 -17.14
N GLN A 11 6.43 15.80 -16.99
CA GLN A 11 6.45 17.00 -17.86
C GLN A 11 5.04 17.57 -18.09
N CYS A 12 4.34 17.83 -16.99
CA CYS A 12 2.93 18.22 -16.97
C CYS A 12 2.71 19.38 -15.98
N CYS A 13 1.53 19.99 -16.03
CA CYS A 13 1.16 21.08 -15.13
C CYS A 13 -0.31 20.97 -14.73
N GLY A 14 -0.56 20.93 -13.43
CA GLY A 14 -1.92 20.86 -12.86
C GLY A 14 -2.54 19.48 -13.02
N VAL A 15 -3.74 19.31 -12.48
CA VAL A 15 -4.55 18.10 -12.68
C VAL A 15 -4.98 18.03 -14.14
N ASN A 16 -5.58 19.11 -14.64
CA ASN A 16 -6.13 19.22 -15.99
C ASN A 16 -5.25 20.05 -16.92
N SER A 17 -4.68 21.15 -16.44
CA SER A 17 -3.78 22.03 -17.19
C SER A 17 -3.19 23.14 -16.31
N VAL A 18 -2.40 24.03 -16.91
CA VAL A 18 -1.97 25.33 -16.33
C VAL A 18 -3.14 26.17 -15.80
N ASN A 19 -4.36 25.95 -16.31
CA ASN A 19 -5.57 26.66 -15.87
C ASN A 19 -5.94 26.40 -14.40
N ASP A 20 -5.44 25.31 -13.81
CA ASP A 20 -5.65 25.02 -12.39
C ASP A 20 -4.95 26.03 -11.47
N PHE A 21 -4.03 26.82 -12.04
CA PHE A 21 -3.22 27.84 -11.36
C PHE A 21 -3.76 29.26 -11.61
N SER A 22 -5.08 29.44 -11.45
CA SER A 22 -5.75 30.74 -11.69
C SER A 22 -5.39 31.86 -10.70
N LYS A 23 -4.69 31.53 -9.60
CA LYS A 23 -4.25 32.48 -8.59
C LYS A 23 -2.75 32.74 -8.74
N ASN A 24 -2.36 34.02 -8.74
CA ASN A 24 -0.95 34.40 -8.78
C ASN A 24 -0.22 33.87 -7.53
N TYR A 25 0.87 33.15 -7.75
CA TYR A 25 1.75 32.68 -6.70
C TYR A 25 2.75 33.78 -6.36
N THR A 26 3.12 33.88 -5.09
CA THR A 26 4.18 34.81 -4.66
C THR A 26 5.41 34.02 -4.27
N TYR A 27 6.55 34.43 -4.80
CA TYR A 27 7.87 33.91 -4.45
C TYR A 27 8.69 35.05 -3.85
N THR A 28 9.27 34.81 -2.67
CA THR A 28 10.20 35.74 -2.04
C THR A 28 11.59 35.13 -2.09
N GLU A 29 12.49 35.78 -2.82
CA GLU A 29 13.90 35.41 -2.83
C GLU A 29 14.60 36.15 -1.69
N LYS A 30 15.28 35.40 -0.81
CA LYS A 30 16.10 35.99 0.25
C LYS A 30 17.55 35.96 -0.21
N SER A 31 17.95 36.94 -1.02
CA SER A 31 19.32 37.04 -1.53
C SER A 31 20.27 37.71 -0.53
N ASP A 32 19.77 38.61 0.34
CA ASP A 32 20.59 39.36 1.31
C ASP A 32 19.73 39.76 2.52
N PRO A 33 20.19 39.61 3.79
CA PRO A 33 19.44 40.04 4.98
C PRO A 33 19.16 41.55 5.07
N SER A 34 19.81 42.36 4.24
CA SER A 34 19.70 43.82 4.17
C SER A 34 18.73 44.33 3.09
N ILE A 35 18.28 43.48 2.17
CA ILE A 35 17.42 43.87 1.04
C ILE A 35 15.95 43.60 1.38
N VAL A 36 15.11 44.61 1.18
CA VAL A 36 13.65 44.49 1.30
C VAL A 36 13.16 43.43 0.33
N MET A 37 12.65 42.31 0.85
CA MET A 37 12.10 41.21 0.06
C MET A 37 10.99 41.73 -0.84
N GLN A 38 11.24 41.79 -2.15
CA GLN A 38 10.18 42.09 -3.10
C GLN A 38 9.44 40.80 -3.47
N PRO A 39 8.11 40.74 -3.28
CA PRO A 39 7.33 39.60 -3.70
C PRO A 39 7.30 39.53 -5.23
N ILE A 40 7.86 38.46 -5.77
CA ILE A 40 7.78 38.15 -7.20
C ILE A 40 6.45 37.43 -7.44
N GLN A 41 5.62 37.98 -8.32
CA GLN A 41 4.41 37.30 -8.79
C GLN A 41 4.77 36.29 -9.88
N LEU A 42 4.31 35.05 -9.69
CA LEU A 42 4.44 33.94 -10.62
C LEU A 42 3.03 33.54 -11.10
N TYR A 43 2.88 33.29 -12.39
CA TYR A 43 1.61 32.82 -12.98
C TYR A 43 1.45 31.32 -12.83
N VAL A 44 2.55 30.57 -12.88
CA VAL A 44 2.56 29.12 -12.75
C VAL A 44 3.63 28.66 -11.77
N PRO A 45 3.47 27.51 -11.12
CA PRO A 45 4.54 26.92 -10.33
C PRO A 45 5.78 26.68 -11.20
N PRO A 46 7.01 26.91 -10.70
CA PRO A 46 8.24 26.65 -11.45
C PRO A 46 8.39 25.19 -11.93
N ALA A 47 7.73 24.24 -11.25
CA ALA A 47 7.68 22.83 -11.64
C ALA A 47 6.93 22.57 -12.95
N CYS A 48 6.08 23.51 -13.40
CA CYS A 48 5.38 23.44 -14.68
C CYS A 48 6.25 23.82 -15.89
N CYS A 49 7.43 24.39 -15.65
CA CYS A 49 8.36 24.76 -16.71
C CYS A 49 9.02 23.49 -17.30
N ARG A 50 9.22 23.48 -18.61
CA ARG A 50 9.83 22.35 -19.32
C ARG A 50 11.30 22.20 -18.99
N ARG A 51 11.67 21.01 -18.51
CA ARG A 51 13.03 20.69 -18.06
C ARG A 51 14.10 20.90 -19.14
N ALA A 52 13.75 20.76 -20.41
CA ALA A 52 14.67 20.95 -21.53
C ALA A 52 15.34 22.35 -21.55
N TYR A 53 14.72 23.38 -20.96
CA TYR A 53 15.18 24.77 -21.07
C TYR A 53 16.11 25.22 -19.94
N PHE A 54 16.18 24.51 -18.81
CA PHE A 54 16.93 24.94 -17.62
C PHE A 54 17.95 23.93 -17.08
N VAL A 55 18.13 22.79 -17.77
CA VAL A 55 19.15 21.77 -17.40
C VAL A 55 20.55 22.11 -17.96
N ARG A 56 20.68 23.13 -18.82
CA ARG A 56 21.96 23.53 -19.41
C ARG A 56 22.60 24.65 -18.58
N GLY A 57 23.62 24.32 -17.77
CA GLY A 57 24.50 25.30 -17.11
C GLY A 57 24.60 25.19 -15.59
N ASN A 58 25.02 26.27 -14.95
CA ASN A 58 25.15 26.39 -13.49
C ASN A 58 23.79 26.42 -12.79
N ALA A 59 23.74 25.95 -11.53
CA ALA A 59 22.50 25.88 -10.74
C ALA A 59 21.80 27.24 -10.59
N GLU A 60 22.56 28.32 -10.41
CA GLU A 60 22.01 29.68 -10.31
C GLU A 60 21.34 30.13 -11.62
N TYR A 61 21.98 29.86 -12.75
CA TYR A 61 21.42 30.17 -14.07
C TYR A 61 20.14 29.36 -14.32
N GLY A 62 20.14 28.08 -13.94
CA GLY A 62 18.96 27.22 -14.00
C GLY A 62 17.81 27.76 -13.15
N LEU A 63 18.09 28.24 -11.93
CA LEU A 63 17.09 28.82 -11.03
C LEU A 63 16.51 30.12 -11.62
N GLN A 64 17.35 31.02 -12.13
CA GLN A 64 16.90 32.26 -12.75
C GLN A 64 15.98 32.00 -13.95
N GLN A 65 16.36 31.06 -14.83
CA GLN A 65 15.53 30.64 -15.97
C GLN A 65 14.20 30.03 -15.53
N LEU A 66 14.21 29.24 -14.45
CA LEU A 66 13.00 28.63 -13.89
C LEU A 66 12.03 29.70 -13.35
N ILE A 67 12.55 30.67 -12.60
CA ILE A 67 11.78 31.80 -12.07
C ILE A 67 11.26 32.66 -13.22
N GLN A 68 12.08 32.90 -14.25
CA GLN A 68 11.68 33.68 -15.43
C GLN A 68 10.54 33.00 -16.19
N CYS A 69 10.62 31.69 -16.41
CA CYS A 69 9.52 30.92 -17.01
C CYS A 69 8.25 30.97 -16.15
N ALA A 70 8.36 30.88 -14.82
CA ALA A 70 7.21 30.95 -13.92
C ALA A 70 6.54 32.35 -13.88
N LYS A 71 7.27 33.40 -14.25
CA LYS A 71 6.75 34.78 -14.43
C LYS A 71 6.04 34.98 -15.78
N GLU A 72 6.25 34.11 -16.76
CA GLU A 72 5.61 34.24 -18.07
C GLU A 72 4.15 33.77 -18.01
N LYS A 73 3.24 34.56 -18.58
CA LYS A 73 1.82 34.17 -18.69
C LYS A 73 1.71 32.97 -19.65
N PRO A 74 0.95 31.91 -19.31
CA PRO A 74 0.72 30.80 -20.22
C PRO A 74 -0.06 31.27 -21.46
N GLY A 75 0.54 31.11 -22.64
CA GLY A 75 -0.05 31.49 -23.93
C GLY A 75 0.97 32.11 -24.90
N GLY A 76 0.62 32.17 -26.18
CA GLY A 76 1.48 32.77 -27.23
C GLY A 76 2.83 32.06 -27.38
N ASP A 77 3.90 32.84 -27.53
CA ASP A 77 5.27 32.34 -27.76
C ASP A 77 5.85 31.56 -26.56
N ASN A 78 5.29 31.76 -25.36
CA ASN A 78 5.75 31.12 -24.13
C ASN A 78 5.13 29.73 -23.89
N ALA A 79 4.15 29.34 -24.71
CA ALA A 79 3.56 28.00 -24.66
C ALA A 79 4.57 26.87 -24.95
N ALA A 80 5.70 27.20 -25.61
CA ALA A 80 6.78 26.25 -25.85
C ALA A 80 7.60 25.95 -24.59
N ARG A 81 7.63 26.86 -23.60
CA ARG A 81 8.46 26.76 -22.38
C ARG A 81 7.70 26.18 -21.19
N ILE A 82 6.37 26.28 -21.19
CA ILE A 82 5.49 25.81 -20.11
C ILE A 82 4.79 24.52 -20.54
N ASN A 83 4.71 23.54 -19.64
CA ASN A 83 3.89 22.37 -19.87
C ASN A 83 2.42 22.73 -19.72
N THR A 84 1.65 22.68 -20.82
CA THR A 84 0.22 23.01 -20.82
C THR A 84 -0.68 21.80 -20.58
N LYS A 85 -0.11 20.59 -20.53
CA LYS A 85 -0.86 19.34 -20.38
C LYS A 85 -1.13 19.01 -18.92
N GLY A 86 -2.30 18.47 -18.63
CA GLY A 86 -2.67 17.97 -17.31
C GLY A 86 -1.86 16.73 -16.90
N CYS A 87 -1.48 16.68 -15.63
CA CYS A 87 -0.67 15.61 -15.08
C CYS A 87 -1.39 14.27 -15.01
N TYR A 88 -2.71 14.25 -14.82
CA TYR A 88 -3.43 12.98 -14.71
C TYR A 88 -3.27 12.12 -15.99
N GLY A 89 -3.49 12.73 -17.15
CA GLY A 89 -3.36 12.04 -18.44
C GLY A 89 -1.93 11.65 -18.78
N GLU A 90 -0.96 12.54 -18.56
CA GLU A 90 0.45 12.25 -18.90
C GLU A 90 1.07 11.23 -17.93
N VAL A 91 0.76 11.28 -16.64
CA VAL A 91 1.20 10.25 -15.68
C VAL A 91 0.62 8.89 -16.04
N PHE A 92 -0.68 8.82 -16.35
CA PHE A 92 -1.30 7.56 -16.76
C PHE A 92 -0.65 7.00 -18.04
N LYS A 93 -0.37 7.88 -19.02
CA LYS A 93 0.31 7.49 -20.26
C LYS A 93 1.73 7.00 -20.02
N GLU A 94 2.49 7.68 -19.16
CA GLU A 94 3.86 7.32 -18.81
C GLU A 94 3.91 5.98 -18.06
N ILE A 95 3.00 5.78 -17.09
CA ILE A 95 2.87 4.51 -16.36
C ILE A 95 2.47 3.39 -17.31
N ASN A 96 1.46 3.59 -18.16
CA ASN A 96 1.01 2.54 -19.07
C ASN A 96 2.09 2.17 -20.11
N LYS A 97 2.85 3.16 -20.60
CA LYS A 97 3.90 2.93 -21.60
C LYS A 97 5.12 2.24 -21.00
N ASN A 98 5.60 2.69 -19.84
CA ASN A 98 6.86 2.19 -19.27
C ASN A 98 6.65 1.00 -18.31
N HIS A 99 5.52 0.96 -17.61
CA HIS A 99 5.23 -0.02 -16.58
C HIS A 99 4.01 -0.90 -16.90
N GLY A 100 3.21 -0.58 -17.92
CA GLY A 100 2.03 -1.38 -18.29
C GLY A 100 2.32 -2.87 -18.43
N PRO A 101 3.35 -3.29 -19.20
CA PRO A 101 3.71 -4.70 -19.33
C PRO A 101 4.12 -5.34 -17.99
N ALA A 102 4.86 -4.61 -17.16
CA ALA A 102 5.30 -5.09 -15.85
C ALA A 102 4.12 -5.24 -14.87
N ILE A 103 3.19 -4.27 -14.86
CA ILE A 103 1.96 -4.31 -14.06
C ILE A 103 1.09 -5.49 -14.48
N MET A 104 0.92 -5.70 -15.79
CA MET A 104 0.18 -6.86 -16.32
C MET A 104 0.85 -8.19 -15.95
N GLY A 105 2.18 -8.27 -16.06
CA GLY A 105 2.93 -9.46 -15.64
C GLY A 105 2.77 -9.75 -14.15
N LEU A 106 2.83 -8.72 -13.29
CA LEU A 106 2.64 -8.84 -11.85
C LEU A 106 1.21 -9.26 -11.51
N LEU A 107 0.21 -8.74 -12.21
CA LEU A 107 -1.19 -9.18 -12.09
C LEU A 107 -1.35 -10.67 -12.42
N LEU A 108 -0.80 -11.12 -13.54
CA LEU A 108 -0.83 -12.53 -13.93
C LEU A 108 -0.11 -13.42 -12.91
N PHE A 109 1.04 -12.96 -12.41
CA PHE A 109 1.77 -13.66 -11.36
C PHE A 109 0.94 -13.84 -10.10
N ILE A 110 0.29 -12.77 -9.61
CA ILE A 110 -0.61 -12.84 -8.45
C ILE A 110 -1.73 -13.85 -8.71
N ILE A 111 -2.37 -13.81 -9.88
CA ILE A 111 -3.45 -14.76 -10.22
C ILE A 111 -2.95 -16.20 -10.17
N ILE A 112 -1.80 -16.50 -10.79
CA ILE A 112 -1.22 -17.84 -10.79
C ILE A 112 -0.86 -18.28 -9.37
N TRP A 113 -0.29 -17.37 -8.59
CA TRP A 113 0.10 -17.61 -7.20
C TRP A 113 -1.11 -17.95 -6.32
N GLU A 114 -2.19 -17.19 -6.43
CA GLU A 114 -3.46 -17.46 -5.74
C GLU A 114 -4.04 -18.83 -6.14
N MET A 115 -4.02 -19.16 -7.43
CA MET A 115 -4.48 -20.46 -7.91
C MET A 115 -3.64 -21.62 -7.33
N LEU A 116 -2.32 -21.44 -7.20
CA LEU A 116 -1.45 -22.43 -6.58
C LEU A 116 -1.77 -22.64 -5.09
N GLN A 117 -2.06 -21.56 -4.35
CA GLN A 117 -2.47 -21.65 -2.94
C GLN A 117 -3.78 -22.43 -2.78
N ILE A 118 -4.75 -22.21 -3.66
CA ILE A 118 -6.01 -22.95 -3.66
C ILE A 118 -5.76 -24.44 -3.89
N VAL A 119 -4.94 -24.78 -4.89
CA VAL A 119 -4.59 -26.19 -5.19
C VAL A 119 -3.90 -26.85 -4.00
N LEU A 120 -2.92 -26.19 -3.38
CA LEU A 120 -2.24 -26.70 -2.19
C LEU A 120 -3.21 -26.88 -1.01
N GLY A 121 -4.10 -25.92 -0.78
CA GLY A 121 -5.13 -26.00 0.26
C GLY A 121 -6.08 -27.19 0.07
N VAL A 122 -6.48 -27.45 -1.18
CA VAL A 122 -7.28 -28.63 -1.53
C VAL A 122 -6.47 -29.92 -1.32
N LEU A 123 -5.21 -29.97 -1.76
CA LEU A 123 -4.35 -31.14 -1.57
C LEU A 123 -4.17 -31.48 -0.09
N VAL A 124 -3.98 -30.48 0.78
CA VAL A 124 -3.89 -30.70 2.24
C VAL A 124 -5.16 -31.34 2.81
N LYS A 125 -6.36 -31.01 2.30
CA LYS A 125 -7.60 -31.65 2.74
C LYS A 125 -7.70 -33.12 2.33
N PHE A 126 -7.10 -33.49 1.21
CA PHE A 126 -7.07 -34.87 0.72
C PHE A 126 -5.85 -35.66 1.19
N THR A 127 -4.87 -35.00 1.82
CA THR A 127 -3.70 -35.68 2.35
C THR A 127 -4.09 -36.35 3.67
N PRO A 128 -4.03 -37.69 3.79
CA PRO A 128 -4.27 -38.34 5.06
C PRO A 128 -3.25 -37.85 6.09
N PRO A 129 -3.63 -37.69 7.38
CA PRO A 129 -2.71 -37.22 8.40
C PRO A 129 -1.47 -38.12 8.41
N PRO A 130 -0.25 -37.54 8.50
CA PRO A 130 0.96 -38.33 8.60
C PRO A 130 0.79 -39.32 9.75
N LYS A 131 1.01 -40.59 9.47
CA LYS A 131 1.07 -41.64 10.49
C LYS A 131 2.35 -41.44 11.30
N GLU A 132 2.40 -40.40 12.14
CA GLU A 132 3.43 -40.30 13.16
C GLU A 132 3.18 -41.39 14.20
N GLU A 133 4.01 -42.43 14.07
CA GLU A 133 4.66 -43.17 15.16
C GLU A 133 3.92 -43.23 16.50
N ARG A 134 2.87 -44.03 16.52
CA ARG A 134 2.23 -44.52 17.74
C ARG A 134 3.10 -45.50 18.55
N LYS A 135 4.43 -45.34 18.58
CA LYS A 135 5.35 -46.33 19.20
C LYS A 135 6.32 -45.82 20.25
N SER A 136 6.56 -44.52 20.45
CA SER A 136 7.61 -44.11 21.42
C SER A 136 7.15 -43.78 22.85
N ALA A 137 5.84 -43.76 23.16
CA ALA A 137 5.39 -43.45 24.52
C ALA A 137 5.03 -44.68 25.39
N VAL A 138 4.86 -45.87 24.78
CA VAL A 138 4.42 -47.09 25.49
C VAL A 138 5.60 -48.02 25.81
N GLU A 139 6.66 -48.03 25.01
CA GLU A 139 7.79 -48.95 25.21
C GLU A 139 8.80 -48.45 26.27
N GLN A 140 8.79 -47.17 26.62
CA GLN A 140 9.69 -46.62 27.64
C GLN A 140 9.15 -46.73 29.08
N ARG A 141 7.94 -47.28 29.28
CA ARG A 141 7.36 -47.52 30.62
C ARG A 141 7.24 -48.99 31.01
N LEU A 142 7.62 -49.94 30.14
CA LEU A 142 7.40 -51.37 30.40
C LEU A 142 8.66 -52.14 30.82
N SER A 143 9.76 -51.45 31.15
CA SER A 143 11.01 -52.09 31.62
C SER A 143 11.37 -51.79 33.08
N THR A 144 10.47 -51.23 33.88
CA THR A 144 10.83 -50.87 35.27
C THR A 144 9.70 -50.93 36.29
N ILE A 145 9.05 -52.07 36.54
CA ILE A 145 8.36 -52.31 37.84
C ILE A 145 8.45 -53.81 38.24
N PRO A 146 8.91 -54.15 39.46
CA PRO A 146 8.94 -55.52 39.98
C PRO A 146 7.53 -56.06 40.30
N ARG A 147 7.39 -57.39 40.21
CA ARG A 147 6.27 -58.16 40.79
C ARG A 147 6.19 -57.92 42.29
N ASP A 148 5.08 -57.37 42.78
CA ASP A 148 4.37 -57.88 43.95
C ASP A 148 3.08 -57.08 44.21
N SER A 149 2.10 -57.76 44.82
CA SER A 149 0.82 -57.24 45.37
C SER A 149 -0.41 -57.33 44.46
N VAL A 150 -1.12 -58.45 44.63
CA VAL A 150 -2.52 -58.67 44.25
C VAL A 150 -3.43 -57.76 45.07
N VAL A 151 -4.12 -56.81 44.43
CA VAL A 151 -5.46 -56.33 44.83
C VAL A 151 -6.19 -55.88 43.55
N GLN A 152 -7.25 -56.58 43.14
CA GLN A 152 -8.16 -56.09 42.10
C GLN A 152 -9.15 -55.08 42.70
N PRO A 153 -9.32 -53.87 42.13
CA PRO A 153 -10.49 -53.04 42.40
C PRO A 153 -11.48 -53.05 41.22
N LYS A 154 -12.75 -53.24 41.60
CA LYS A 154 -13.97 -53.25 40.77
C LYS A 154 -13.98 -52.21 39.65
N VAL A 155 -14.31 -52.67 38.44
CA VAL A 155 -14.78 -51.85 37.32
C VAL A 155 -16.02 -51.05 37.76
N LYS A 156 -15.88 -49.73 37.91
CA LYS A 156 -17.02 -48.80 38.02
C LYS A 156 -17.32 -48.23 36.65
N LYS A 157 -18.51 -48.54 36.14
CA LYS A 157 -19.12 -48.00 34.92
C LYS A 157 -19.60 -46.56 35.17
N PHE A 158 -19.14 -45.63 34.33
CA PHE A 158 -19.70 -44.34 33.84
C PHE A 158 -20.65 -43.48 34.69
N VAL A 159 -20.42 -42.15 34.76
CA VAL A 159 -21.37 -41.05 34.37
C VAL A 159 -20.58 -39.71 34.24
N PRO A 160 -20.57 -38.98 33.11
CA PRO A 160 -20.11 -37.60 33.08
C PRO A 160 -21.17 -36.67 33.67
N TYR A 161 -20.88 -36.07 34.83
CA TYR A 161 -21.68 -34.98 35.36
C TYR A 161 -21.39 -33.71 34.56
N SER A 162 -22.36 -33.25 33.78
CA SER A 162 -22.41 -31.87 33.29
C SER A 162 -22.61 -30.94 34.48
N LYS A 163 -21.62 -30.11 34.80
CA LYS A 163 -21.86 -28.93 35.64
C LYS A 163 -22.65 -27.92 34.81
N VAL A 164 -23.95 -27.88 35.06
CA VAL A 164 -24.82 -26.76 34.67
C VAL A 164 -24.44 -25.60 35.56
N SER A 165 -23.84 -24.53 35.01
CA SER A 165 -23.78 -23.27 35.73
C SER A 165 -25.19 -22.68 35.75
N THR A 166 -25.88 -22.85 36.88
CA THR A 166 -27.12 -22.16 37.20
C THR A 166 -26.84 -20.67 37.33
N PHE A 167 -26.94 -19.93 36.22
CA PHE A 167 -27.40 -18.56 36.25
C PHE A 167 -28.92 -18.59 36.12
N ALA A 168 -29.59 -18.03 37.12
CA ALA A 168 -31.05 -17.94 37.19
C ALA A 168 -31.60 -17.14 36.00
N HIS A 169 -32.57 -17.72 35.30
CA HIS A 169 -33.47 -17.02 34.39
C HIS A 169 -34.35 -16.01 35.17
N PRO A 170 -34.96 -14.96 34.56
CA PRO A 170 -35.57 -15.03 33.22
C PRO A 170 -35.50 -13.72 32.39
N GLU A 171 -34.94 -13.79 31.18
CA GLU A 171 -35.55 -13.10 30.03
C GLU A 171 -35.37 -13.99 28.80
N LEU A 172 -36.47 -14.68 28.49
CA LEU A 172 -36.56 -15.81 27.57
C LEU A 172 -36.96 -15.39 26.15
N ASN A 173 -36.60 -14.18 25.68
CA ASN A 173 -37.17 -13.67 24.43
C ASN A 173 -36.22 -13.02 23.42
N ARG A 174 -34.90 -13.23 23.50
CA ARG A 174 -34.04 -12.78 22.39
C ARG A 174 -32.81 -13.63 22.12
N ILE A 175 -33.00 -14.95 22.05
CA ILE A 175 -32.20 -15.77 21.14
C ILE A 175 -32.82 -15.60 19.74
N LYS A 176 -32.25 -14.71 18.92
CA LYS A 176 -32.38 -14.78 17.46
C LYS A 176 -31.08 -14.34 16.81
N SER A 177 -30.66 -15.16 15.85
CA SER A 177 -29.56 -14.98 14.91
C SER A 177 -28.15 -15.01 15.48
N THR A 178 -27.59 -16.22 15.46
CA THR A 178 -26.48 -16.50 14.55
C THR A 178 -26.69 -15.78 13.22
N GLU A 179 -25.88 -14.78 12.91
CA GLU A 179 -25.48 -14.50 11.54
C GLU A 179 -24.12 -13.83 11.48
N ILE A 180 -23.37 -14.28 10.49
CA ILE A 180 -22.01 -13.96 10.13
C ILE A 180 -21.96 -12.55 9.54
N TRP A 181 -20.98 -11.75 9.93
CA TRP A 181 -20.34 -10.72 9.10
C TRP A 181 -18.83 -10.83 9.29
#